data_AF-A0A6N6WCH3-F1
#
_entry.id   AF-A0A6N6WCH3-F1
#
_cell.length_a   1.000
_cell.length_b   1.000
_cell.length_c   1.000
_cell.angle_alpha   90.00
_cell.angle_beta   90.00
_cell.angle_gamma   90.00
#
_symmetry.space_group_name_H-M   'P 1'
#
loop_
_entity.id
_entity.type
_entity.pdbx_description
1 polymer ?
#
loop_
_entity_poly.entity_id
_entity_poly.type
_entity_poly.pdbx_seq_one_letter_code
_entity_poly.pdbx_strand_id
1 'polypeptide(L)'
;MNTIEEEVPPGRRRRRRYIDDLIIFAPNRSRALKGLKQLKHELKRFGLDAYDPPTKGSPAASAKAAAGETKKGCSFLGCDVSPEAISPGKRARVSLLAKVDALCNKALTSQRHLKTGTSEPVTLGSDPTLLSTLWRVSNTVRAWGAAFSFCTDHRIFRQLDADVAEKVVDFRRLWRAKTSSLSAADRQRLLGMSLLDDTHFDTSFAELVASRAGTRGT
;
A
#
# COMPACT_ATOMS: atom_id res chain seq x y z
N MET A 1 26.82 3.91 -16.76
CA MET A 1 26.09 2.74 -16.24
C MET A 1 25.15 2.30 -17.35
N ASN A 2 25.53 1.23 -18.05
CA ASN A 2 24.95 0.83 -19.33
C ASN A 2 23.59 0.17 -19.11
N THR A 3 22.54 0.67 -19.76
CA THR A 3 21.49 -0.21 -20.29
C THR A 3 20.78 0.50 -21.43
N ILE A 4 21.19 0.20 -22.66
CA ILE A 4 20.49 0.57 -23.88
C ILE A 4 20.37 -0.74 -24.67
N GLU A 5 19.14 -1.24 -24.65
CA GLU A 5 18.52 -2.25 -25.51
C GLU A 5 19.43 -3.32 -26.13
N GLU A 6 19.31 -4.54 -25.62
CA GLU A 6 19.69 -5.76 -26.34
C GLU A 6 18.57 -6.06 -27.36
N GLU A 7 18.92 -6.24 -28.64
CA GLU A 7 17.97 -6.66 -29.67
C GLU A 7 17.46 -8.08 -29.35
N VAL A 8 16.14 -8.26 -29.33
CA VAL A 8 15.51 -9.56 -29.04
C VAL A 8 14.59 -9.98 -30.19
N PRO A 9 14.63 -11.27 -30.61
CA PRO A 9 13.89 -11.84 -31.74
C PRO A 9 12.34 -11.71 -31.65
N PRO A 10 11.62 -11.90 -32.77
CA PRO A 10 10.19 -11.66 -32.85
C PRO A 10 9.40 -12.68 -32.02
N GLY A 11 8.55 -12.20 -31.09
CA GLY A 11 7.65 -13.05 -30.30
C GLY A 11 7.58 -12.73 -28.80
N ARG A 12 8.51 -11.94 -28.24
CA ARG A 12 8.44 -11.49 -26.84
C ARG A 12 7.91 -10.06 -26.74
N ARG A 13 6.92 -9.83 -25.87
CA ARG A 13 6.44 -8.48 -25.52
C ARG A 13 7.61 -7.66 -25.00
N ARG A 14 7.96 -6.58 -25.70
CA ARG A 14 9.00 -5.62 -25.28
C ARG A 14 8.54 -4.92 -24.00
N ARG A 15 9.27 -5.11 -22.90
CA ARG A 15 9.15 -4.25 -21.71
C ARG A 15 10.18 -3.14 -21.84
N ARG A 16 9.76 -1.94 -22.27
CA ARG A 16 10.60 -0.74 -22.18
C ARG A 16 10.46 -0.17 -20.77
N ARG A 17 11.56 -0.03 -20.05
CA ARG A 17 11.62 0.76 -18.80
C ARG A 17 12.14 2.13 -19.19
N TYR A 18 11.31 3.15 -19.04
CA TYR A 18 11.73 4.54 -19.23
C TYR A 18 12.41 5.02 -17.94
N ILE A 19 13.51 5.75 -18.09
CA ILE A 19 14.14 6.47 -16.99
C ILE A 19 13.37 7.79 -16.87
N ASP A 20 12.43 7.84 -15.92
CA ASP A 20 11.58 9.04 -15.74
C ASP A 20 12.25 10.10 -14.86
N ASP A 21 13.01 9.70 -13.84
CA ASP A 21 13.63 10.60 -12.86
C ASP A 21 15.15 10.41 -12.82
N LEU A 22 15.89 11.52 -12.89
CA LEU A 22 17.35 11.54 -12.85
C LEU A 22 17.87 12.62 -11.91
N ILE A 23 19.03 12.38 -11.30
CA ILE A 23 19.72 13.31 -10.41
C ILE A 23 21.18 13.46 -10.83
N ILE A 24 21.67 14.72 -10.88
CA ILE A 24 23.05 15.05 -11.25
C ILE A 24 23.71 15.71 -10.05
N PHE A 25 24.74 15.06 -9.50
CA PHE A 25 25.60 15.63 -8.47
C PHE A 25 26.86 16.24 -9.09
N ALA A 26 27.23 17.43 -8.66
CA ALA A 26 28.49 18.07 -9.06
C ALA A 26 29.01 19.00 -7.96
N PRO A 27 30.33 19.29 -7.92
CA PRO A 27 30.92 20.18 -6.91
C PRO A 27 30.37 21.62 -6.93
N ASN A 28 29.84 22.07 -8.07
CA ASN A 28 29.22 23.38 -8.21
C ASN A 28 28.17 23.39 -9.33
N ARG A 29 27.35 24.45 -9.35
CA ARG A 29 26.23 24.61 -10.30
C ARG A 29 26.68 24.59 -11.76
N SER A 30 27.81 25.22 -12.09
CA SER A 30 28.33 25.28 -13.47
C SER A 30 28.64 23.87 -14.00
N ARG A 31 29.30 23.04 -13.20
CA ARG A 31 29.59 21.64 -13.56
C ARG A 31 28.32 20.79 -13.67
N ALA A 32 27.33 21.00 -12.81
CA ALA A 32 26.04 20.30 -12.91
C ALA A 32 25.32 20.63 -14.23
N LEU A 33 25.25 21.91 -14.61
CA LEU A 33 24.63 22.34 -15.86
C LEU A 33 25.40 21.84 -17.10
N LYS A 34 26.74 21.81 -17.04
CA LYS A 34 27.54 21.19 -18.11
C LYS A 34 27.22 19.70 -18.24
N GLY A 35 27.08 18.99 -17.14
CA GLY A 35 26.66 17.58 -17.11
C GLY A 35 25.27 17.38 -17.69
N LEU A 36 24.30 18.24 -17.34
CA LEU A 36 22.94 18.21 -17.92
C LEU A 36 22.96 18.41 -19.43
N LYS A 37 23.76 19.37 -19.94
CA LYS A 37 23.90 19.60 -21.37
C LYS A 37 24.45 18.37 -22.11
N GLN A 38 25.46 17.71 -21.54
CA GLN A 38 26.01 16.47 -22.07
C GLN A 38 24.98 15.33 -22.05
N LEU A 39 24.25 15.20 -20.95
CA LEU A 39 23.18 14.21 -20.84
C LEU A 39 22.09 14.41 -21.89
N LYS A 40 21.61 15.65 -22.08
CA LYS A 40 20.61 15.99 -23.11
C LYS A 40 21.12 15.67 -24.52
N HIS A 41 22.41 15.87 -24.79
CA HIS A 41 23.02 15.47 -26.06
C HIS A 41 22.93 13.96 -26.29
N GLU A 42 23.27 13.14 -25.28
CA GLU A 42 23.16 11.69 -25.39
C GLU A 42 21.71 11.20 -25.49
N LEU A 43 20.79 11.78 -24.71
CA LEU A 43 19.38 11.42 -24.73
C LEU A 43 18.74 11.64 -26.11
N LYS A 44 19.15 12.68 -26.84
CA LYS A 44 18.68 12.94 -28.21
C LYS A 44 18.94 11.79 -29.17
N ARG A 45 20.01 11.01 -28.96
CA ARG A 45 20.32 9.82 -29.78
C ARG A 45 19.24 8.75 -29.66
N PHE A 46 18.47 8.77 -28.58
CA PHE A 46 17.37 7.86 -28.29
C PHE A 46 16.00 8.51 -28.48
N GLY A 47 15.94 9.72 -29.03
CA GLY A 47 14.69 10.49 -29.16
C GLY A 47 14.12 10.95 -27.81
N LEU A 48 14.96 11.04 -26.77
CA LEU A 48 14.59 11.47 -25.42
C LEU A 48 15.13 12.87 -25.14
N ASP A 49 14.54 13.54 -24.13
CA ASP A 49 15.03 14.83 -23.62
C ASP A 49 14.81 14.92 -22.10
N ALA A 50 15.45 15.89 -21.46
CA ALA A 50 15.31 16.18 -20.03
C ALA A 50 14.85 17.62 -19.78
N TYR A 51 14.02 17.79 -18.76
CA TYR A 51 13.54 19.10 -18.31
C TYR A 51 14.69 19.95 -17.74
N ASP A 52 14.72 21.23 -18.09
CA ASP A 52 15.68 22.18 -17.54
C ASP A 52 15.18 22.72 -16.19
N PRO A 53 16.05 22.83 -15.16
CA PRO A 53 15.68 23.40 -13.88
C PRO A 53 15.50 24.94 -13.98
N PRO A 54 14.77 25.56 -13.04
CA PRO A 54 14.56 27.00 -13.04
C PRO A 54 15.88 27.80 -13.02
N THR A 55 15.97 28.83 -13.88
CA THR A 55 17.06 29.81 -13.92
C THR A 55 16.60 31.14 -13.31
N LYS A 56 17.53 31.92 -12.74
CA LYS A 56 17.21 33.26 -12.21
C LYS A 56 16.66 34.11 -13.35
N GLY A 57 15.43 34.62 -13.19
CA GLY A 57 14.78 35.51 -14.16
C GLY A 57 13.94 34.83 -15.25
N SER A 58 13.80 33.50 -15.24
CA SER A 58 12.90 32.78 -16.15
C SER A 58 11.77 32.13 -15.35
N PRO A 59 10.49 32.21 -15.79
CA PRO A 59 9.42 31.44 -15.18
C PRO A 59 9.83 29.97 -15.18
N ALA A 60 9.51 29.23 -14.11
CA ALA A 60 9.81 27.81 -14.03
C ALA A 60 9.23 27.10 -15.26
N ALA A 61 10.09 26.72 -16.22
CA ALA A 61 9.66 26.12 -17.49
C ALA A 61 8.90 24.81 -17.27
N SER A 62 9.03 24.20 -16.08
CA SER A 62 8.24 23.06 -15.62
C SER A 62 8.52 22.80 -14.13
N ALA A 63 7.51 22.45 -13.35
CA ALA A 63 7.67 21.97 -11.96
C ALA A 63 8.35 20.58 -11.88
N LYS A 64 8.74 20.00 -13.01
CA LYS A 64 9.33 18.65 -13.12
C LYS A 64 10.85 18.61 -12.97
N ALA A 65 11.53 19.75 -12.94
CA ALA A 65 12.97 19.82 -12.69
C ALA A 65 13.28 20.83 -11.59
N ALA A 66 14.26 20.51 -10.76
CA ALA A 66 14.73 21.37 -9.68
C ALA A 66 16.25 21.39 -9.64
N ALA A 67 16.80 22.50 -9.14
CA ALA A 67 18.22 22.62 -8.84
C ALA A 67 18.39 23.21 -7.44
N GLY A 68 19.38 22.70 -6.70
CA GLY A 68 19.62 23.10 -5.32
C GLY A 68 20.99 22.64 -4.84
N GLU A 69 21.34 23.09 -3.64
CA GLU A 69 22.54 22.64 -2.94
C GLU A 69 22.22 21.35 -2.18
N THR A 70 23.11 20.35 -2.26
CA THR A 70 22.96 19.10 -1.49
C THR A 70 22.90 19.33 0.01
N LYS A 71 23.54 20.40 0.51
CA LYS A 71 23.49 20.80 1.93
C LYS A 71 22.09 21.14 2.42
N LYS A 72 21.19 21.58 1.54
CA LYS A 72 19.80 21.91 1.88
C LYS A 72 18.86 20.71 1.74
N GLY A 73 19.39 19.58 1.27
CA GLY A 73 18.64 18.40 0.90
C GLY A 73 17.85 18.55 -0.40
N CYS A 74 17.27 17.44 -0.86
CA CYS A 74 16.41 17.37 -2.03
C CYS A 74 15.42 16.21 -1.93
N SER A 75 14.28 16.32 -2.59
CA SER A 75 13.35 15.20 -2.73
C SER A 75 13.62 14.43 -4.04
N PHE A 76 13.76 13.11 -3.98
CA PHE A 76 14.00 12.25 -5.13
C PHE A 76 13.36 10.87 -4.92
N LEU A 77 12.66 10.34 -5.94
CA LEU A 77 11.97 9.04 -5.90
C LEU A 77 11.10 8.82 -4.65
N GLY A 78 10.39 9.86 -4.23
CA GLY A 78 9.51 9.81 -3.05
C GLY A 78 10.25 9.78 -1.71
N CYS A 79 11.54 10.08 -1.68
CA CYS A 79 12.37 10.25 -0.49
C CYS A 79 12.86 11.69 -0.36
N ASP A 80 13.02 12.15 0.87
CA ASP A 80 13.75 13.38 1.21
C ASP A 80 15.18 12.97 1.60
N VAL A 81 16.17 13.50 0.88
CA VAL A 81 17.60 13.20 1.05
C VAL A 81 18.29 14.44 1.60
N SER A 82 18.96 14.31 2.74
CA SER A 82 19.83 15.33 3.32
C SER A 82 21.23 14.76 3.59
N PRO A 83 22.24 15.59 3.90
CA PRO A 83 23.56 15.10 4.29
C PRO A 83 23.52 14.17 5.51
N GLU A 84 22.56 14.36 6.40
CA GLU A 84 22.45 13.66 7.68
C GLU A 84 21.60 12.39 7.58
N ALA A 85 20.60 12.35 6.69
CA ALA A 85 19.70 11.20 6.58
C ALA A 85 18.94 11.10 5.25
N ILE A 86 18.45 9.89 4.98
CA ILE A 86 17.49 9.60 3.92
C ILE A 86 16.17 9.22 4.59
N SER A 87 15.11 9.93 4.24
CA SER A 87 13.78 9.78 4.85
C SER A 87 12.71 9.56 3.79
N PRO A 88 11.61 8.85 4.10
CA PRO A 88 10.44 8.82 3.24
C PRO A 88 9.85 10.23 3.07
N GLY A 89 9.57 10.61 1.82
CA GLY A 89 9.05 11.92 1.46
C GLY A 89 7.68 12.19 2.09
N LYS A 90 7.34 13.46 2.33
CA LYS A 90 6.04 13.85 2.94
C LYS A 90 4.84 13.21 2.23
N ARG A 91 4.85 13.17 0.89
CA ARG A 91 3.77 12.57 0.09
C ARG A 91 3.66 11.05 0.30
N ALA A 92 4.79 10.36 0.42
CA ALA A 92 4.81 8.91 0.66
C ALA A 92 4.24 8.58 2.05
N ARG A 93 4.61 9.38 3.05
CA ARG A 93 4.08 9.28 4.43
C ARG A 93 2.57 9.49 4.48
N VAL A 94 2.08 10.59 3.89
CA VAL A 94 0.64 10.88 3.82
C VAL A 94 -0.12 9.78 3.06
N SER A 95 0.48 9.25 1.99
CA SER A 95 -0.14 8.17 1.22
C SER A 95 -0.28 6.86 2.01
N LEU A 96 0.69 6.52 2.87
CA LEU A 96 0.56 5.37 3.77
C LEU A 96 -0.63 5.55 4.72
N LEU A 97 -0.67 6.69 5.41
CA LEU A 97 -1.72 6.99 6.39
C LEU A 97 -3.11 7.00 5.74
N ALA A 98 -3.23 7.61 4.55
CA ALA A 98 -4.47 7.62 3.78
C ALA A 98 -4.92 6.21 3.37
N LYS A 99 -3.98 5.30 3.04
CA LYS A 99 -4.32 3.89 2.74
C LYS A 99 -4.84 3.16 3.97
N VAL A 100 -4.24 3.40 5.15
CA VAL A 100 -4.72 2.84 6.42
C VAL A 100 -6.13 3.35 6.71
N ASP A 101 -6.36 4.66 6.59
CA ASP A 101 -7.69 5.26 6.77
C ASP A 101 -8.72 4.66 5.80
N ALA A 102 -8.36 4.48 4.53
CA ALA A 102 -9.24 3.89 3.53
C ALA A 102 -9.65 2.45 3.89
N LEU A 103 -8.72 1.65 4.42
CA LEU A 103 -9.02 0.29 4.88
C LEU A 103 -9.99 0.30 6.07
N CYS A 104 -9.72 1.13 7.08
CA CYS A 104 -10.59 1.28 8.25
C CYS A 104 -11.99 1.80 7.85
N ASN A 105 -12.05 2.84 7.01
CA ASN A 105 -13.30 3.42 6.55
C ASN A 105 -14.12 2.45 5.72
N LYS A 106 -13.49 1.68 4.81
CA LYS A 106 -14.19 0.64 4.05
C LYS A 106 -14.85 -0.40 4.96
N ALA A 107 -14.19 -0.77 6.04
CA ALA A 107 -14.73 -1.71 7.02
C ALA A 107 -15.89 -1.11 7.82
N LEU A 108 -15.76 0.16 8.22
CA LEU A 108 -16.79 0.89 8.95
C LEU A 108 -18.00 1.26 8.09
N THR A 109 -17.87 1.46 6.78
CA THR A 109 -19.00 1.78 5.90
C THR A 109 -19.65 0.55 5.28
N SER A 110 -19.01 -0.61 5.36
CA SER A 110 -19.58 -1.86 4.90
C SER A 110 -20.98 -2.08 5.48
N GLN A 111 -21.96 -2.26 4.59
CA GLN A 111 -23.34 -2.55 4.94
C GLN A 111 -23.59 -4.05 5.19
N ARG A 112 -22.58 -4.92 5.04
CA ARG A 112 -22.75 -6.35 5.31
C ARG A 112 -23.09 -6.62 6.78
N HIS A 113 -22.66 -5.73 7.69
CA HIS A 113 -23.08 -5.70 9.10
C HIS A 113 -24.59 -5.52 9.30
N LEU A 114 -25.32 -5.04 8.28
CA LEU A 114 -26.75 -4.77 8.30
C LEU A 114 -27.57 -5.85 7.55
N LYS A 115 -26.90 -6.78 6.84
CA LYS A 115 -27.55 -7.92 6.18
C LYS A 115 -27.65 -9.09 7.16
N THR A 116 -28.24 -8.83 8.33
CA THR A 116 -28.68 -9.85 9.28
C THR A 116 -29.79 -10.67 8.63
N GLY A 117 -29.57 -11.97 8.45
CA GLY A 117 -30.59 -12.92 7.95
C GLY A 117 -30.22 -13.69 6.67
N THR A 118 -29.07 -13.41 6.04
CA THR A 118 -28.59 -14.25 4.93
C THR A 118 -27.74 -15.40 5.45
N SER A 119 -28.12 -16.63 5.12
CA SER A 119 -27.38 -17.88 5.40
C SER A 119 -26.03 -17.98 4.68
N GLU A 120 -25.63 -16.97 3.91
CA GLU A 120 -24.34 -16.98 3.23
C GLU A 120 -23.19 -16.75 4.23
N PRO A 121 -22.26 -17.70 4.37
CA PRO A 121 -21.15 -17.57 5.29
C PRO A 121 -20.30 -16.34 4.94
N VAL A 122 -19.92 -15.58 5.98
CA VAL A 122 -18.95 -14.49 5.85
C VAL A 122 -17.65 -15.07 5.32
N THR A 123 -17.16 -14.53 4.20
CA THR A 123 -15.89 -15.01 3.61
C THR A 123 -14.79 -14.00 3.92
N LEU A 124 -13.74 -14.47 4.61
CA LEU A 124 -12.59 -13.64 5.01
C LEU A 124 -11.91 -12.91 3.83
N GLY A 125 -12.02 -13.45 2.62
CA GLY A 125 -11.44 -12.85 1.40
C GLY A 125 -12.23 -11.65 0.86
N SER A 126 -13.55 -11.67 0.99
CA SER A 126 -14.46 -10.73 0.34
C SER A 126 -14.88 -9.61 1.29
N ASP A 127 -15.03 -9.95 2.58
CA ASP A 127 -15.67 -9.09 3.54
C ASP A 127 -14.69 -8.38 4.46
N PRO A 128 -14.91 -7.08 4.74
CA PRO A 128 -14.14 -6.40 5.76
C PRO A 128 -14.68 -6.78 7.14
N THR A 129 -14.06 -7.80 7.74
CA THR A 129 -14.20 -8.17 9.16
C THR A 129 -13.17 -7.40 9.98
N LEU A 130 -13.26 -7.45 11.31
CA LEU A 130 -12.22 -6.86 12.16
C LEU A 130 -10.86 -7.50 11.85
N LEU A 131 -10.81 -8.84 11.84
CA LEU A 131 -9.60 -9.60 11.55
C LEU A 131 -9.03 -9.29 10.15
N SER A 132 -9.85 -9.34 9.10
CA SER A 132 -9.36 -9.14 7.74
C SER A 132 -8.87 -7.71 7.51
N THR A 133 -9.50 -6.73 8.16
CA THR A 133 -9.09 -5.33 8.10
C THR A 133 -7.74 -5.10 8.77
N LEU A 134 -7.57 -5.60 10.01
CA LEU A 134 -6.31 -5.48 10.74
C LEU A 134 -5.16 -6.21 10.03
N TRP A 135 -5.44 -7.38 9.44
CA TRP A 135 -4.47 -8.10 8.63
C TRP A 135 -4.05 -7.31 7.38
N ARG A 136 -5.00 -6.67 6.68
CA ARG A 136 -4.71 -5.81 5.52
C ARG A 136 -3.89 -4.57 5.92
N VAL A 137 -4.20 -3.95 7.05
CA VAL A 137 -3.41 -2.82 7.59
C VAL A 137 -1.97 -3.30 7.87
N SER A 138 -1.81 -4.40 8.61
CA SER A 138 -0.49 -4.98 8.92
C SER A 138 0.34 -5.26 7.66
N ASN A 139 -0.25 -5.91 6.66
CA ASN A 139 0.42 -6.17 5.39
C ASN A 139 0.79 -4.90 4.62
N THR A 140 -0.07 -3.88 4.66
CA THR A 140 0.17 -2.58 4.02
C THR A 140 1.37 -1.89 4.64
N VAL A 141 1.43 -1.84 5.97
CA VAL A 141 2.55 -1.26 6.72
C VAL A 141 3.84 -2.04 6.44
N ARG A 142 3.80 -3.37 6.51
CA ARG A 142 4.97 -4.21 6.21
C ARG A 142 5.51 -4.01 4.80
N ALA A 143 4.63 -4.02 3.79
CA ALA A 143 5.03 -3.83 2.40
C ALA A 143 5.60 -2.42 2.16
N TRP A 144 4.99 -1.40 2.78
CA TRP A 144 5.51 -0.03 2.70
C TRP A 144 6.87 0.09 3.38
N GLY A 145 7.04 -0.48 4.58
CA GLY A 145 8.32 -0.50 5.29
C GLY A 145 9.42 -1.19 4.47
N ALA A 146 9.11 -2.30 3.82
CA ALA A 146 10.04 -2.98 2.92
C ALA A 146 10.45 -2.08 1.73
N ALA A 147 9.50 -1.34 1.14
CA ALA A 147 9.77 -0.43 0.03
C ALA A 147 10.67 0.75 0.41
N PHE A 148 10.68 1.17 1.68
CA PHE A 148 11.52 2.26 2.20
C PHE A 148 12.64 1.76 3.13
N SER A 149 12.98 0.48 3.10
CA SER A 149 13.97 -0.15 3.99
C SER A 149 15.39 0.41 3.85
N PHE A 150 15.67 1.13 2.76
CA PHE A 150 16.94 1.83 2.54
C PHE A 150 17.03 3.20 3.21
N CYS A 151 15.93 3.74 3.74
CA CYS A 151 15.92 5.00 4.48
C CYS A 151 16.67 4.85 5.81
N THR A 152 17.40 5.89 6.21
CA THR A 152 18.25 5.88 7.41
C THR A 152 17.62 6.62 8.59
N ASP A 153 16.62 7.47 8.39
CA ASP A 153 15.96 8.17 9.50
C ASP A 153 14.86 7.33 10.16
N HIS A 154 15.24 6.55 11.17
CA HIS A 154 14.31 5.74 11.97
C HIS A 154 13.33 6.57 12.82
N ARG A 155 13.56 7.88 13.02
CA ARG A 155 12.61 8.73 13.76
C ARG A 155 11.28 8.83 13.02
N ILE A 156 11.33 8.94 11.70
CA ILE A 156 10.14 9.00 10.85
C ILE A 156 9.33 7.71 10.92
N PHE A 157 10.00 6.55 10.93
CA PHE A 157 9.30 5.26 11.07
C PHE A 157 8.59 5.13 12.41
N ARG A 158 9.25 5.51 13.50
CA ARG A 158 8.62 5.50 14.84
C ARG A 158 7.42 6.43 14.94
N GLN A 159 7.48 7.60 14.30
CA GLN A 159 6.32 8.50 14.24
C GLN A 159 5.17 7.87 13.45
N LEU A 160 5.46 7.27 12.30
CA LEU A 160 4.43 6.58 11.50
C LEU A 160 3.81 5.41 12.25
N ASP A 161 4.58 4.66 13.04
CA ASP A 161 4.06 3.59 13.88
C ASP A 161 3.05 4.14 14.91
N ALA A 162 3.36 5.28 15.54
CA ALA A 162 2.44 5.96 16.45
C ALA A 162 1.16 6.44 15.75
N ASP A 163 1.30 7.07 14.58
CA ASP A 163 0.17 7.57 13.78
C ASP A 163 -0.74 6.41 13.32
N VAL A 164 -0.15 5.27 12.94
CA VAL A 164 -0.91 4.05 12.58
C VAL A 164 -1.60 3.46 13.81
N ALA A 165 -0.92 3.43 14.95
CA ALA A 165 -1.49 2.92 16.19
C ALA A 165 -2.72 3.72 16.62
N GLU A 166 -2.66 5.06 16.54
CA GLU A 166 -3.80 5.94 16.82
C GLU A 166 -5.01 5.61 15.93
N LYS A 167 -4.78 5.48 14.61
CA LYS A 167 -5.83 5.10 13.65
C LYS A 167 -6.44 3.75 13.95
N VAL A 168 -5.64 2.77 14.35
CA VAL A 168 -6.12 1.44 14.72
C VAL A 168 -6.94 1.48 16.01
N VAL A 169 -6.54 2.27 17.00
CA VAL A 169 -7.32 2.48 18.24
C VAL A 169 -8.67 3.09 17.94
N ASP A 170 -8.69 4.17 17.15
CA ASP A 170 -9.93 4.84 16.73
C ASP A 170 -10.85 3.91 15.95
N PHE A 171 -10.29 3.17 14.99
CA PHE A 171 -11.03 2.17 14.22
C PHE A 171 -11.68 1.13 15.14
N ARG A 172 -10.94 0.57 16.11
CA ARG A 172 -11.48 -0.42 17.06
C ARG A 172 -12.58 0.17 17.94
N ARG A 173 -12.44 1.42 18.38
CA ARG A 173 -13.48 2.13 19.14
C ARG A 173 -14.77 2.25 18.33
N LEU A 174 -14.66 2.76 17.10
CA LEU A 174 -15.81 2.93 16.19
C LEU A 174 -16.44 1.59 15.81
N TRP A 175 -15.62 0.58 15.56
CA TRP A 175 -16.08 -0.77 15.26
C TRP A 175 -16.91 -1.35 16.41
N ARG A 176 -16.42 -1.23 17.65
CA ARG A 176 -17.14 -1.69 18.85
C ARG A 176 -18.49 -0.97 18.99
N ALA A 177 -18.51 0.35 18.79
CA ALA A 177 -19.76 1.11 18.85
C ALA A 177 -20.75 0.71 17.75
N LYS A 178 -20.28 0.43 16.53
CA LYS A 178 -21.13 0.02 15.41
C LYS A 178 -21.70 -1.40 15.59
N THR A 179 -20.98 -2.27 16.28
CA THR A 179 -21.35 -3.69 16.44
C THR A 179 -22.03 -3.99 17.78
N SER A 180 -22.17 -3.02 18.69
CA SER A 180 -22.67 -3.26 20.05
C SER A 180 -24.14 -3.67 20.12
N SER A 181 -24.96 -3.27 19.15
CA SER A 181 -26.39 -3.62 19.07
C SER A 181 -26.66 -4.99 18.45
N LEU A 182 -25.63 -5.66 17.92
CA LEU A 182 -25.76 -6.94 17.22
C LEU A 182 -25.79 -8.12 18.20
N SER A 183 -26.36 -9.23 17.74
CA SER A 183 -26.34 -10.50 18.46
C SER A 183 -24.90 -10.97 18.75
N ALA A 184 -24.72 -11.82 19.76
CA ALA A 184 -23.39 -12.38 20.05
C ALA A 184 -22.82 -13.17 18.84
N ALA A 185 -23.69 -13.92 18.17
CA ALA A 185 -23.39 -14.68 16.95
C ALA A 185 -22.88 -13.78 15.82
N ASP A 186 -23.61 -12.70 15.52
CA ASP A 186 -23.21 -11.79 14.44
C ASP A 186 -21.95 -11.00 14.79
N ARG A 187 -21.79 -10.58 16.05
CA ARG A 187 -20.54 -9.97 16.51
C ARG A 187 -19.36 -10.91 16.27
N GLN A 188 -19.48 -12.20 16.58
CA GLN A 188 -18.43 -13.18 16.35
C GLN A 188 -18.11 -13.36 14.86
N ARG A 189 -19.13 -13.47 14.00
CA ARG A 189 -18.93 -13.51 12.53
C ARG A 189 -18.20 -12.27 12.02
N LEU A 190 -18.58 -11.08 12.50
CA LEU A 190 -17.95 -9.83 12.11
C LEU A 190 -16.54 -9.62 12.65
N LEU A 191 -16.19 -10.26 13.77
CA LEU A 191 -14.79 -10.36 14.18
C LEU A 191 -13.94 -11.11 13.12
N GLY A 192 -14.58 -11.97 12.32
CA GLY A 192 -13.95 -12.85 11.33
C GLY A 192 -13.89 -14.30 11.78
N MET A 193 -14.76 -14.71 12.71
CA MET A 193 -14.83 -16.08 13.22
C MET A 193 -16.10 -16.77 12.73
N SER A 194 -15.97 -17.97 12.17
CA SER A 194 -17.13 -18.82 11.87
C SER A 194 -17.79 -19.30 13.16
N LEU A 195 -19.12 -19.48 13.14
CA LEU A 195 -19.80 -20.23 14.20
C LEU A 195 -19.77 -21.71 13.87
N LEU A 196 -19.76 -22.56 14.90
CA LEU A 196 -19.93 -24.00 14.70
C LEU A 196 -21.30 -24.33 14.11
N ASP A 197 -22.32 -23.53 14.45
CA ASP A 197 -23.67 -23.63 13.91
C ASP A 197 -23.74 -23.26 12.40
N ASP A 198 -22.73 -22.56 11.87
CA ASP A 198 -22.61 -22.30 10.43
C ASP A 198 -22.07 -23.52 9.65
N THR A 199 -21.72 -24.60 10.36
CA THR A 199 -21.16 -25.80 9.74
C THR A 199 -22.27 -26.57 9.03
N HIS A 200 -22.03 -26.95 7.77
CA HIS A 200 -22.89 -27.94 7.11
C HIS A 200 -22.69 -29.31 7.77
N PHE A 201 -23.68 -29.75 8.54
CA PHE A 201 -23.71 -31.08 9.12
C PHE A 201 -24.06 -32.11 8.05
N ASP A 202 -23.28 -33.19 7.98
CA ASP A 202 -23.59 -34.35 7.14
C ASP A 202 -24.78 -35.13 7.74
N THR A 203 -25.91 -35.15 7.01
CA THR A 203 -27.12 -35.84 7.47
C THR A 203 -27.07 -37.35 7.23
N SER A 204 -26.13 -37.85 6.42
CA SER A 204 -26.04 -39.28 6.08
C SER A 204 -25.82 -40.15 7.31
N PHE A 205 -25.05 -39.64 8.29
CA PHE A 205 -24.85 -40.33 9.56
C PHE A 205 -26.13 -40.35 10.41
N ALA A 206 -26.87 -39.25 10.45
CA ALA A 206 -28.14 -39.17 11.16
C ALA A 206 -29.19 -40.12 10.55
N GLU A 207 -29.26 -40.20 9.21
CA GLU A 207 -30.12 -41.11 8.46
C GLU A 207 -29.74 -42.59 8.70
N LEU A 208 -28.44 -42.90 8.75
CA LEU A 208 -27.94 -44.25 9.05
C LEU A 208 -28.25 -44.69 10.49
N VAL A 209 -28.20 -43.76 11.46
CA VAL A 209 -28.59 -44.05 12.85
C VAL A 209 -30.10 -44.24 12.98
N ALA A 210 -30.90 -43.38 12.33
CA ALA A 210 -32.36 -43.46 12.37
C ALA A 210 -32.91 -44.76 11.74
N SER A 211 -32.34 -45.20 10.61
CA SER A 211 -32.72 -46.47 9.95
C SER A 211 -32.42 -47.72 10.80
N ARG A 212 -31.37 -47.67 11.62
CA ARG A 212 -31.03 -48.75 12.57
C ARG A 212 -31.86 -48.72 13.86
N ALA A 213 -32.40 -47.57 14.25
CA ALA A 213 -33.30 -47.46 15.39
C ALA A 213 -34.73 -47.98 15.06
N GLY A 214 -35.17 -47.84 13.82
CA GLY A 214 -36.48 -48.33 13.33
C GLY A 214 -36.56 -49.84 13.07
N THR A 215 -35.47 -50.59 13.21
CA THR A 215 -35.41 -52.04 12.90
C THR A 215 -35.61 -52.95 14.12
N ARG A 216 -36.02 -52.42 15.28
CA ARG A 216 -36.51 -53.24 16.40
C ARG A 216 -38.03 -53.37 16.35
N GLY A 217 -38.50 -54.22 15.43
CA GLY A 217 -39.93 -54.50 15.29
C GLY A 217 -40.16 -55.71 14.39
N THR A 218 -39.90 -56.91 14.93
CA THR A 218 -40.75 -58.12 14.85
C THR A 218 -40.09 -59.22 15.67
#